data_AF-A0A256ZXG0-F1
#
_entry.id   AF-A0A256ZXG0-F1
#
_cell.length_a   1.000
_cell.length_b   1.000
_cell.length_c   1.000
_cell.angle_alpha   90.00
_cell.angle_beta   90.00
_cell.angle_gamma   90.00
#
_symmetry.space_group_name_H-M   'P 1'
#
loop_
_entity.id
_entity.type
_entity.pdbx_description
1 polymer ?
#
loop_
_entity_poly.entity_id
_entity_poly.type
_entity_poly.pdbx_seq_one_letter_code
_entity_poly.pdbx_strand_id
1 'polypeptide(L)' 'SQEIKLEGVDSNFLKMIKILEEIIRNPEKLKEILAPWWNEIKPVLDDLRAYITYKKRNLEHST' A
#
# COMPACT_ATOMS: atom_id res chain seq x y z
N SER A 1 -14.19 11.59 16.07
CA SER A 1 -13.54 10.40 15.48
C SER A 1 -12.69 9.75 16.55
N GLN A 2 -12.94 8.48 16.87
CA GLN A 2 -12.11 7.75 17.84
C GLN A 2 -10.79 7.39 17.17
N GLU A 3 -9.69 8.03 17.58
CA GLU A 3 -8.35 7.54 17.27
C GLU A 3 -8.13 6.25 18.05
N ILE A 4 -8.13 5.12 17.37
CA ILE A 4 -7.63 3.87 17.93
C ILE A 4 -6.12 4.06 18.11
N LYS A 5 -5.69 4.43 19.32
CA LYS A 5 -4.27 4.34 19.71
C LYS A 5 -3.91 2.86 19.73
N LEU A 6 -3.29 2.41 18.64
CA LEU A 6 -2.69 1.09 18.55
C LEU A 6 -1.42 1.09 19.41
N GLU A 7 -1.59 0.94 20.73
CA GLU A 7 -0.48 0.77 21.67
C GLU A 7 0.36 -0.44 21.20
N GLY A 8 1.57 -0.18 20.71
CA GLY A 8 2.52 -1.19 20.25
C GLY A 8 2.67 -1.34 18.73
N VAL A 9 1.91 -0.63 17.90
CA VAL A 9 2.13 -0.63 16.43
C VAL A 9 3.12 0.47 16.07
N ASP A 10 4.24 0.08 15.46
CA ASP A 10 5.26 1.02 14.98
C ASP A 10 4.63 2.05 14.02
N SER A 11 4.86 3.33 14.30
CA SER A 11 4.45 4.45 13.45
C SER A 11 4.91 4.28 11.99
N ASN A 12 6.04 3.61 11.75
CA ASN A 12 6.54 3.31 10.42
C ASN A 12 5.69 2.26 9.71
N PHE A 13 5.19 1.26 10.45
CA PHE A 13 4.26 0.28 9.91
C PHE A 13 2.97 0.95 9.47
N LEU A 14 2.39 1.85 10.29
CA LEU A 14 1.18 2.59 9.91
C LEU A 14 1.38 3.47 8.68
N LYS A 15 2.55 4.10 8.54
CA LYS A 15 2.90 4.87 7.34
C LYS A 15 2.97 3.98 6.11
N MET A 16 3.58 2.80 6.22
CA MET A 16 3.66 1.84 5.12
C MET A 16 2.27 1.37 4.67
N ILE A 17 1.36 1.08 5.61
CA ILE A 17 -0.03 0.73 5.27
C ILE A 17 -0.71 1.85 4.49
N LYS A 18 -0.57 3.11 4.91
CA LYS A 18 -1.15 4.26 4.20
C LYS A 18 -0.60 4.41 2.77
N ILE A 19 0.70 4.18 2.59
CA ILE A 19 1.34 4.18 1.26
C ILE A 19 0.72 3.11 0.37
N LEU A 20 0.56 1.88 0.89
CA LEU A 20 -0.07 0.78 0.14
C LEU A 20 -1.54 1.08 -0.20
N GLU A 21 -2.30 1.65 0.72
CA GLU A 21 -3.68 2.07 0.48
C GLU A 21 -3.78 3.13 -0.63
N GLU A 22 -2.87 4.10 -0.65
CA GLU A 22 -2.80 5.12 -1.70
C GLU A 22 -2.52 4.51 -3.07
N ILE A 23 -1.58 3.56 -3.14
CA ILE A 23 -1.24 2.82 -4.36
C ILE A 23 -2.41 1.95 -4.82
N ILE A 24 -3.15 1.30 -3.92
CA ILE A 24 -4.34 0.51 -4.28
C ILE A 24 -5.41 1.39 -4.93
N ARG A 25 -5.58 2.63 -4.44
CA ARG A 25 -6.52 3.61 -5.02
C ARG A 25 -6.03 4.16 -6.37
N ASN A 26 -4.72 4.31 -6.54
CA ASN A 26 -4.09 4.89 -7.73
C ASN A 26 -2.92 4.02 -8.24
N PRO A 27 -3.18 2.81 -8.79
CA PRO A 27 -2.11 1.87 -9.17
C PRO A 27 -1.10 2.42 -10.18
N GLU A 28 -1.51 3.38 -11.02
CA GLU A 28 -0.68 4.08 -11.99
C GLU A 28 0.44 4.91 -11.33
N LYS A 29 0.25 5.32 -10.07
CA LYS A 29 1.24 6.08 -9.29
C LYS A 29 2.24 5.20 -8.54
N LEU A 30 2.18 3.87 -8.66
CA LEU A 30 3.06 2.94 -7.94
C LEU A 30 4.54 3.34 -8.04
N LYS A 31 5.01 3.62 -9.25
CA LYS A 31 6.42 3.96 -9.48
C LYS A 31 6.81 5.32 -8.89
N GLU A 32 5.90 6.28 -8.88
CA GLU A 32 6.11 7.61 -8.30
C GLU A 32 6.17 7.53 -6.77
N ILE A 33 5.18 6.87 -6.16
CA ILE A 33 5.04 6.74 -4.71
C ILE A 33 6.21 5.94 -4.11
N LEU A 34 6.65 4.88 -4.81
CA LEU A 34 7.73 4.01 -4.34
C LEU A 34 9.11 4.39 -4.89
N ALA A 35 9.24 5.52 -5.58
CA ALA A 35 10.52 5.99 -6.10
C ALA A 35 11.65 6.01 -5.04
N PRO A 36 11.41 6.44 -3.78
CA PRO A 36 12.45 6.44 -2.75
C PRO A 36 12.99 5.06 -2.37
N TRP A 37 12.20 4.00 -2.58
CA TRP A 37 12.54 2.61 -2.23
C TRP A 37 12.63 1.72 -3.47
N TRP A 38 12.85 2.31 -4.65
CA TRP A 38 12.71 1.57 -5.91
C TRP A 38 13.69 0.41 -6.02
N ASN A 39 14.90 0.56 -5.46
CA ASN A 39 15.91 -0.49 -5.49
C ASN A 39 15.51 -1.70 -4.63
N GLU A 40 14.86 -1.46 -3.49
CA GLU A 40 14.35 -2.49 -2.59
C GLU A 40 13.07 -3.14 -3.12
N ILE A 41 12.23 -2.38 -3.83
CA ILE A 41 10.94 -2.84 -4.35
C ILE A 41 11.09 -3.60 -5.67
N LYS A 42 12.04 -3.22 -6.53
CA LYS A 42 12.22 -3.82 -7.86
C LYS A 42 12.28 -5.37 -7.84
N PRO A 43 12.96 -6.04 -6.89
CA PRO A 43 12.98 -7.50 -6.81
C PRO A 43 11.62 -8.15 -6.54
N VAL A 44 10.69 -7.42 -5.91
CA VAL A 44 9.35 -7.92 -5.50
C VAL A 44 8.21 -7.20 -6.24
N LEU A 45 8.53 -6.52 -7.35
CA LEU A 45 7.59 -5.64 -8.05
C LEU A 45 6.37 -6.41 -8.59
N ASP A 46 6.57 -7.62 -9.07
CA ASP A 46 5.49 -8.43 -9.65
C ASP A 46 4.52 -8.93 -8.56
N ASP A 47 5.04 -9.36 -7.42
CA ASP A 47 4.23 -9.74 -6.25
C ASP A 47 3.42 -8.54 -5.74
N LEU A 48 4.06 -7.37 -5.67
CA LEU A 48 3.40 -6.14 -5.24
C LEU A 48 2.28 -5.75 -6.22
N ARG A 49 2.51 -5.83 -7.53
CA ARG A 49 1.47 -5.58 -8.54
C ARG A 49 0.32 -6.56 -8.45
N ALA A 50 0.60 -7.84 -8.21
CA ALA A 50 -0.41 -8.86 -8.01
C ALA A 50 -1.27 -8.54 -6.77
N TYR A 51 -0.63 -8.18 -5.66
CA TYR A 51 -1.30 -7.76 -4.43
C TYR A 51 -2.23 -6.55 -4.65
N ILE A 52 -1.72 -5.50 -5.30
CA ILE A 52 -2.48 -4.27 -5.60
C ILE A 52 -3.69 -4.60 -6.47
N THR A 53 -3.49 -5.42 -7.50
CA THR A 53 -4.57 -5.85 -8.41
C THR A 53 -5.64 -6.66 -7.67
N TYR A 54 -5.23 -7.61 -6.83
CA TYR A 54 -6.15 -8.40 -6.01
C TYR A 54 -6.96 -7.51 -5.05
N LYS A 55 -6.30 -6.58 -4.36
CA LYS A 55 -6.97 -5.68 -3.41
C LYS A 55 -7.94 -4.73 -4.10
N LYS A 56 -7.56 -4.15 -5.23
CA LYS A 56 -8.43 -3.25 -6.00
C LYS A 56 -9.72 -3.94 -6.44
N ARG A 57 -9.62 -5.17 -6.98
CA ARG A 57 -10.80 -5.98 -7.33
C ARG A 57 -11.70 -6.23 -6.13
N ASN A 58 -11.15 -6.56 -4.97
CA ASN A 58 -11.97 -6.82 -3.78
C ASN A 58 -12.67 -5.55 -3.25
N LEU A 59 -12.04 -4.38 -3.38
CA LEU A 59 -12.67 -3.10 -3.05
C LEU A 59 -13.88 -2.82 -3.96
N GLU A 60 -13.74 -3.05 -5.26
CA GLU A 60 -14.81 -2.84 -6.25
C GLU A 60 -16.01 -3.78 -6.07
N HIS A 61 -15.82 -4.99 -5.53
CA HIS A 61 -16.91 -5.93 -5.23
C HIS A 61 -17.55 -5.72 -3.85
N SER A 62 -16.99 -4.85 -3.01
CA SER A 62 -17.48 -4.57 -1.64
C SER A 62 -18.30 -3.27 -1.55
N THR A 63 -18.49 -2.57 -2.67
CA THR A 63 -19.27 -1.33 -2.84
C THR A 63 -20.45 -1.55 -3.77
#